data_AF-A0A672NX08-F1
#
_entry.id   AF-A0A672NX08-F1
#
_cell.length_a   1.000
_cell.length_b   1.000
_cell.length_c   1.000
_cell.angle_alpha   90.00
_cell.angle_beta   90.00
_cell.angle_gamma   90.00
#
_symmetry.space_group_name_H-M   'P 1'
#
loop_
_entity.id
_entity.type
_entity.pdbx_description
1 polymer ?
#
loop_
_entity_poly.entity_id
_entity_poly.type
_entity_poly.pdbx_seq_one_letter_code
_entity_poly.pdbx_strand_id
1 'polypeptide(L)'
;MVCKSFTQSVPFNIPIQGGLQDGMSITVCGRVWPNYGSDVILHFNPRYEGGSGFVVHNTNQKGVWGKEEREYKTPVPRGQAFALQILVTQESYKVTDTKYNYLFGFFQIK
;
A
#
# COMPACT_ATOMS: atom_id res chain seq x y z
N MET A 1 15.96 -4.17 -8.56
CA MET A 1 15.63 -2.96 -7.78
C MET A 1 15.31 -1.84 -8.75
N VAL A 2 14.03 -1.60 -9.05
CA VAL A 2 13.61 -0.49 -9.91
C VAL A 2 13.21 0.66 -9.01
N CYS A 3 14.17 1.49 -8.62
CA CYS A 3 13.86 2.76 -7.98
C CYS A 3 13.57 3.77 -9.11
N LYS A 4 12.31 3.86 -9.52
CA LYS A 4 11.87 4.93 -10.43
C LYS A 4 11.47 6.14 -9.59
N SER A 5 12.47 6.95 -9.27
CA SER A 5 12.27 8.29 -8.73
C SER A 5 11.62 9.16 -9.82
N PHE A 6 10.32 9.39 -9.72
CA PHE A 6 9.62 10.39 -10.52
C PHE A 6 8.70 11.21 -9.62
N THR A 7 8.76 12.53 -9.78
CA THR A 7 7.73 13.49 -9.38
C THR A 7 6.47 13.26 -10.23
N GLN A 8 5.80 12.12 -10.05
CA GLN A 8 4.58 11.78 -10.79
C GLN A 8 3.37 12.49 -10.18
N SER A 9 2.54 13.06 -11.05
CA SER A 9 1.24 13.63 -10.69
C SER A 9 0.33 12.56 -10.13
N VAL A 10 -0.36 12.88 -9.05
CA VAL A 10 -1.41 12.05 -8.48
C VAL A 10 -2.73 12.44 -9.17
N PRO A 11 -3.59 11.47 -9.55
CA PRO A 11 -3.45 10.05 -9.33
C PRO A 11 -2.53 9.37 -10.36
N PHE A 12 -1.72 8.41 -9.89
CA PHE A 12 -0.71 7.73 -10.69
C PHE A 12 -1.13 6.30 -11.02
N ASN A 13 -0.92 5.89 -12.27
CA ASN A 13 -1.19 4.54 -12.76
C ASN A 13 -0.07 4.13 -13.72
N ILE A 14 0.70 3.09 -13.38
CA ILE A 14 1.65 2.43 -14.29
C ILE A 14 1.40 0.92 -14.27
N PRO A 15 1.23 0.29 -15.44
CA PRO A 15 1.22 -1.17 -15.55
C PRO A 15 2.55 -1.76 -15.09
N ILE A 16 2.50 -2.82 -14.28
CA ILE A 16 3.67 -3.61 -13.93
C ILE A 16 3.94 -4.58 -15.09
N GLN A 17 5.01 -4.32 -15.85
CA GLN A 17 5.38 -5.20 -16.97
C GLN A 17 5.70 -6.61 -16.45
N GLY A 18 5.02 -7.63 -17.00
CA GLY A 18 5.17 -9.02 -16.57
C GLY A 18 4.32 -9.44 -15.36
N GLY A 19 3.46 -8.53 -14.86
CA GLY A 19 2.62 -8.78 -13.68
C GLY A 19 3.39 -8.76 -12.36
N LEU A 20 2.69 -9.00 -11.26
CA LEU A 20 3.32 -9.21 -9.95
C LEU A 20 3.88 -10.62 -9.87
N GLN A 21 5.10 -10.75 -9.33
CA GLN A 21 5.79 -12.03 -9.19
C GLN A 21 6.34 -12.18 -7.76
N ASP A 22 6.53 -13.43 -7.33
CA ASP A 22 7.12 -13.73 -6.03
C ASP A 22 8.52 -13.11 -5.90
N GLY A 23 8.83 -12.54 -4.74
CA GLY A 23 10.07 -11.82 -4.50
C GLY A 23 10.13 -10.41 -5.10
N MET A 24 9.09 -9.96 -5.80
CA MET A 24 9.03 -8.59 -6.31
C MET A 24 8.89 -7.57 -5.18
N SER A 25 9.71 -6.52 -5.24
CA SER A 25 9.65 -5.39 -4.31
C SER A 25 9.25 -4.11 -5.02
N ILE A 26 8.20 -3.46 -4.51
CA ILE A 26 7.66 -2.21 -5.03
C ILE A 26 7.81 -1.15 -3.94
N THR A 27 8.47 -0.03 -4.27
CA THR A 27 8.60 1.13 -3.39
C THR A 27 7.65 2.21 -3.86
N VAL A 28 6.79 2.69 -2.97
CA VAL A 28 5.82 3.76 -3.25
C VAL A 28 6.13 4.95 -2.35
N CYS A 29 6.33 6.12 -2.97
CA CYS A 29 6.55 7.41 -2.30
C CYS A 29 5.51 8.41 -2.83
N GLY A 30 4.77 9.14 -2.00
CA GLY A 30 3.72 10.05 -2.51
C GLY A 30 2.89 10.80 -1.47
N ARG A 31 1.77 11.42 -1.91
CA ARG A 31 0.76 12.16 -1.11
C ARG A 31 -0.66 11.75 -1.57
N VAL A 32 -1.61 11.56 -0.64
CA VAL A 32 -2.89 10.83 -0.86
C VAL A 32 -4.00 11.67 -1.55
N TRP A 33 -4.69 11.09 -2.55
CA TRP A 33 -5.87 11.62 -3.29
C TRP A 33 -6.85 10.45 -3.67
N PRO A 34 -8.15 10.67 -4.01
CA PRO A 34 -9.15 9.58 -4.04
C PRO A 34 -9.43 8.86 -5.38
N ASN A 35 -9.56 7.52 -5.26
CA ASN A 35 -10.31 6.44 -5.95
C ASN A 35 -10.30 6.16 -7.48
N TYR A 36 -10.23 4.86 -7.81
CA TYR A 36 -10.30 4.23 -9.15
C TYR A 36 -11.10 2.91 -9.14
N GLY A 37 -11.62 2.48 -10.31
CA GLY A 37 -12.58 1.37 -10.47
C GLY A 37 -12.07 0.15 -11.27
N SER A 38 -11.10 -0.59 -10.73
CA SER A 38 -10.69 -1.92 -11.20
C SER A 38 -10.63 -2.89 -10.01
N ASP A 39 -10.46 -4.20 -10.25
CA ASP A 39 -10.13 -5.13 -9.16
C ASP A 39 -8.89 -4.63 -8.41
N VAL A 40 -8.94 -4.69 -7.08
CA VAL A 40 -7.90 -4.21 -6.18
C VAL A 40 -7.48 -5.37 -5.28
N ILE A 41 -6.33 -5.97 -5.61
CA ILE A 41 -5.78 -7.11 -4.86
C ILE A 41 -5.28 -6.73 -3.46
N LEU A 42 -4.83 -5.48 -3.29
CA LEU A 42 -4.45 -4.87 -2.02
C LEU A 42 -4.82 -3.39 -2.05
N HIS A 43 -5.82 -3.02 -1.25
CA HIS A 43 -6.10 -1.63 -0.95
C HIS A 43 -5.43 -1.30 0.38
N PHE A 44 -4.42 -0.44 0.37
CA PHE A 44 -3.76 0.06 1.57
C PHE A 44 -4.16 1.52 1.77
N ASN A 45 -5.00 1.80 2.78
CA ASN A 45 -5.64 3.09 2.96
C ASN A 45 -5.41 3.66 4.36
N PRO A 46 -4.34 4.46 4.55
CA PRO A 46 -4.18 5.26 5.76
C PRO A 46 -5.36 6.23 5.92
N ARG A 47 -6.02 6.17 7.07
CA ARG A 47 -7.07 7.10 7.51
C ARG A 47 -6.62 7.79 8.80
N TYR A 48 -7.15 8.99 9.03
CA TYR A 48 -6.81 9.80 10.20
C TYR A 48 -8.10 10.30 10.85
N GLU A 49 -8.36 9.89 12.08
CA GLU A 49 -9.55 10.26 12.85
C GLU A 49 -9.13 10.61 14.29
N GLY A 50 -9.74 11.64 14.89
CA GLY A 50 -9.47 11.99 16.29
C GLY A 50 -8.01 12.34 16.63
N GLY A 51 -7.18 12.67 15.63
CA GLY A 51 -5.75 12.98 15.82
C GLY A 51 -4.82 11.76 15.77
N SER A 52 -5.35 10.54 15.71
CA SER A 52 -4.58 9.31 15.49
C SER A 52 -4.75 8.81 14.05
N GLY A 53 -3.81 8.00 13.59
CA GLY A 53 -3.84 7.37 12.27
C GLY A 53 -3.97 5.87 12.37
N PHE A 54 -4.70 5.27 11.44
CA PHE A 54 -4.83 3.83 11.29
C PHE A 54 -4.80 3.48 9.81
N VAL A 55 -4.49 2.23 9.49
CA VAL A 55 -4.53 1.72 8.11
C VAL A 55 -5.73 0.81 7.98
N VAL A 56 -6.60 1.11 7.04
CA VAL A 56 -7.59 0.14 6.55
C VAL A 56 -6.96 -0.60 5.38
N HIS A 57 -7.09 -1.92 5.37
CA HIS A 57 -6.82 -2.70 4.19
C HIS A 57 -7.98 -3.60 3.79
N ASN A 58 -8.09 -3.81 2.49
CA ASN A 58 -9.18 -4.58 1.90
C ASN A 58 -8.79 -5.08 0.50
N THR A 59 -9.64 -5.93 -0.07
CA THR A 59 -9.56 -6.41 -1.44
C THR A 59 -10.88 -6.09 -2.13
N ASN A 60 -10.83 -5.61 -3.37
CA ASN A 60 -11.99 -5.50 -4.24
C ASN A 60 -11.88 -6.55 -5.34
N GLN A 61 -12.81 -7.50 -5.36
CA GLN A 61 -12.89 -8.54 -6.40
C GLN A 61 -14.24 -8.41 -7.11
N LYS A 62 -14.21 -8.34 -8.44
CA LYS A 62 -15.41 -8.21 -9.28
C LYS A 62 -16.28 -7.00 -8.89
N GLY A 63 -15.63 -5.91 -8.51
CA GLY A 63 -16.31 -4.67 -8.07
C GLY A 63 -16.83 -4.68 -6.63
N VAL A 64 -16.70 -5.78 -5.88
CA VAL A 64 -17.20 -5.90 -4.50
C VAL A 64 -16.04 -5.83 -3.50
N TRP A 65 -16.14 -4.91 -2.55
CA TRP A 65 -15.22 -4.82 -1.43
C TRP A 65 -15.47 -5.93 -0.41
N GLY A 66 -14.41 -6.56 0.07
CA GLY A 66 -14.46 -7.50 1.19
C GLY A 66 -14.69 -6.82 2.54
N LYS A 67 -14.53 -7.58 3.62
CA LYS A 67 -14.54 -7.05 4.99
C LYS A 67 -13.29 -6.20 5.24
N GLU A 68 -13.49 -4.97 5.72
CA GLU A 68 -12.38 -4.11 6.16
C GLU A 68 -11.59 -4.75 7.29
N GLU A 69 -10.28 -4.71 7.17
CA GLU A 69 -9.32 -5.04 8.22
C GLU A 69 -8.56 -3.76 8.62
N ARG A 70 -8.28 -3.61 9.91
CA ARG A 70 -7.79 -2.34 10.48
C ARG A 70 -6.58 -2.55 11.34
N GLU A 71 -5.52 -1.82 11.06
CA GLU A 71 -4.30 -1.76 11.86
C GLU A 71 -4.16 -0.37 12.49
N TYR A 72 -4.18 -0.29 13.82
CA TYR A 72 -4.20 0.99 14.54
C TYR A 72 -2.82 1.62 14.74
N LYS A 73 -1.78 0.98 14.20
CA LYS A 73 -0.48 1.60 13.95
C LYS A 73 -0.47 2.11 12.50
N THR A 74 0.31 3.14 12.21
CA THR A 74 0.46 3.63 10.84
C THR A 74 1.93 3.90 10.51
N PRO A 75 2.44 3.41 9.37
CA PRO A 75 3.76 3.78 8.86
C PRO A 75 3.69 5.08 8.03
N VAL A 76 2.52 5.73 7.99
CA VAL A 76 2.25 6.96 7.24
C VAL A 76 1.78 8.04 8.22
N PRO A 77 2.68 8.62 9.03
CA PRO A 77 2.32 9.68 9.96
C PRO A 77 1.83 10.95 9.25
N ARG A 78 0.77 11.57 9.77
CA ARG A 78 0.15 12.77 9.16
C ARG A 78 1.17 13.92 9.08
N GLY A 79 1.30 14.51 7.90
CA GLY A 79 2.16 15.68 7.67
C GLY A 79 3.66 15.38 7.60
N GLN A 80 4.07 14.11 7.70
CA GLN A 80 5.47 13.70 7.66
C GLN A 80 5.77 12.89 6.40
N ALA A 81 7.04 12.90 5.97
CA ALA A 81 7.51 12.05 4.89
C ALA A 81 7.55 10.58 5.35
N PHE A 82 7.14 9.68 4.46
CA PHE A 82 7.14 8.24 4.65
C PHE A 82 7.78 7.55 3.44
N ALA A 83 8.28 6.33 3.65
CA ALA A 83 8.76 5.47 2.58
C ALA A 83 8.36 4.03 2.91
N LEU A 84 7.60 3.42 1.99
CA LEU A 84 7.11 2.06 2.16
C LEU A 84 7.73 1.14 1.13
N GLN A 85 8.11 -0.05 1.58
CA GLN A 85 8.41 -1.17 0.72
C GLN A 85 7.30 -2.21 0.85
N ILE A 86 6.74 -2.61 -0.29
CA ILE A 86 5.79 -3.71 -0.39
C ILE A 86 6.53 -4.87 -1.04
N LEU A 87 6.72 -5.96 -0.30
CA LEU A 87 7.26 -7.21 -0.79
C LEU A 87 6.11 -8.17 -1.04
N VAL A 88 5.98 -8.66 -2.27
CA VAL A 88 5.01 -9.69 -2.62
C VAL A 88 5.61 -11.05 -2.32
N THR A 89 4.86 -11.87 -1.59
CA THR A 89 5.13 -13.30 -1.43
C THR A 89 3.97 -14.11 -1.97
N GLN A 90 4.16 -15.42 -2.11
CA GLN A 90 3.12 -16.35 -2.56
C GLN A 90 1.81 -16.28 -1.74
N GLU A 91 1.90 -15.98 -0.44
CA GLU A 91 0.74 -15.98 0.48
C GLU A 91 0.35 -14.57 0.98
N SER A 92 1.23 -13.57 0.85
CA SER A 92 1.03 -12.29 1.54
C SER A 92 1.76 -11.11 0.89
N TYR A 93 1.36 -9.90 1.25
CA TYR A 93 2.10 -8.67 1.05
C TYR A 93 2.74 -8.26 2.37
N LYS A 94 4.07 -8.16 2.41
CA LYS A 94 4.80 -7.63 3.56
C LYS A 94 5.04 -6.14 3.35
N VAL A 95 4.60 -5.32 4.29
CA VAL A 95 4.81 -3.87 4.22
C VAL A 95 5.80 -3.46 5.29
N THR A 96 6.85 -2.77 4.87
CA THR A 96 7.92 -2.28 5.73
C THR A 96 8.04 -0.78 5.60
N ASP A 97 8.15 -0.08 6.73
CA ASP A 97 8.60 1.31 6.77
C ASP A 97 10.13 1.31 6.60
N THR A 98 10.59 1.74 5.43
CA THR A 98 12.02 1.72 5.10
C THR A 98 12.81 2.84 5.79
N LYS A 99 12.13 3.85 6.32
CA LYS A 99 12.79 4.93 7.08
C LYS A 99 13.28 4.44 8.44
N TYR A 100 12.51 3.55 9.08
CA TYR A 100 12.82 3.01 10.40
C TYR A 100 13.20 1.52 10.38
N ASN A 101 13.23 0.89 9.20
CA ASN A 101 13.44 -0.56 9.02
C ASN A 101 12.49 -1.39 9.90
N TYR A 102 11.24 -0.93 10.00
CA TYR A 102 10.22 -1.56 10.84
C TYR A 102 9.20 -2.29 9.97
N LEU A 103 8.99 -3.58 10.24
CA LEU A 103 7.95 -4.36 9.60
C LEU A 103 6.59 -3.91 10.12
N PHE A 104 5.78 -3.31 9.26
CA PHE A 104 4.46 -2.81 9.61
C PHE A 104 3.46 -3.95 9.73
N GLY A 105 3.43 -4.87 8.76
CA GLY A 105 2.47 -5.96 8.78
C GLY A 105 2.57 -6.91 7.58
N PHE A 106 1.82 -8.00 7.70
CA PHE A 106 1.61 -9.01 6.66
C PHE A 106 0.14 -9.00 6.27
N PHE A 107 -0.16 -8.69 5.01
CA PHE A 107 -1.51 -8.68 4.48
C PHE A 107 -1.71 -9.91 3.60
N GLN A 108 -2.56 -10.84 4.03
CA GLN A 108 -2.80 -12.08 3.31
C GLN A 108 -3.41 -11.82 1.93
N ILE A 109 -2.97 -12.57 0.92
CA ILE A 109 -3.60 -12.56 -0.40
C ILE A 109 -4.94 -13.29 -0.28
N LYS A 110 -6.01 -12.65 -0.76
CA LYS A 110 -7.38 -13.18 -0.77
C LYS A 110 -7.83 -13.55 -2.18
#